data_AF-Q9MZR3-F1
#
_entry.id   AF-Q9MZR3-F1
#
_cell.length_a   1.000
_cell.length_b   1.000
_cell.length_c   1.000
_cell.angle_alpha   90.00
_cell.angle_beta   90.00
_cell.angle_gamma   90.00
#
_symmetry.space_group_name_H-M   'P 1'
#
loop_
_entity.id
_entity.type
_entity.pdbx_description
1 polymer ?
#
loop_
_entity_poly.entity_id
_entity_poly.type
_entity_poly.pdbx_seq_one_letter_code
_entity_poly.pdbx_strand_id
1 'polypeptide(L)' 'CTKPMIADALAVPKNTTEREAVCRAATALRQFYLHHKVSWCFKEHGELGDLRLLRGLDRNLCSMAKLGKRCTMSSQHIKS' A
#
# COMPACT_ATOMS: atom_id res chain seq x y z
N CYS A 1 14.66 -3.07 5.39
CA CYS A 1 14.51 -2.73 3.94
C CYS A 1 13.58 -1.53 3.60
N THR A 2 13.59 -0.46 4.42
CA THR A 2 12.56 0.61 4.41
C THR A 2 13.02 1.97 3.88
N LYS A 3 14.23 2.06 3.36
CA LYS A 3 14.79 3.30 2.78
C LYS A 3 14.10 3.80 1.50
N PRO A 4 13.54 2.95 0.62
CA PRO A 4 12.85 3.44 -0.58
C PRO A 4 11.62 4.27 -0.22
N MET A 5 11.53 5.47 -0.78
CA MET A 5 10.38 6.35 -0.59
C MET A 5 9.19 5.86 -1.43
N ILE A 6 8.01 5.98 -0.87
CA ILE A 6 6.73 5.83 -1.58
C ILE A 6 6.06 7.19 -1.68
N ALA A 7 5.23 7.36 -2.70
CA ALA A 7 4.36 8.52 -2.78
C ALA A 7 3.49 8.59 -1.51
N ASP A 8 3.29 9.81 -0.99
CA ASP A 8 2.41 10.01 0.16
C ASP A 8 0.96 9.75 -0.27
N ALA A 9 0.49 8.54 0.04
CA ALA A 9 -0.86 8.09 -0.28
C ALA A 9 -1.95 8.87 0.47
N LEU A 10 -1.57 9.64 1.50
CA LEU A 10 -2.47 10.47 2.31
C LEU A 10 -2.44 11.95 1.90
N ALA A 11 -1.52 12.35 1.01
CA ALA A 11 -1.53 13.65 0.36
C ALA A 11 -2.66 13.72 -0.69
N VAL A 12 -3.91 13.74 -0.21
CA VAL A 12 -5.12 13.70 -1.03
C VAL A 12 -5.97 14.98 -0.84
N PRO A 13 -6.79 15.35 -1.84
CA PRO A 13 -7.73 16.46 -1.70
C PRO A 13 -8.67 16.29 -0.51
N LYS A 14 -9.08 17.40 0.13
CA LYS A 14 -9.94 17.41 1.33
C LYS A 14 -11.30 16.72 1.15
N ASN A 15 -11.76 16.56 -0.09
CA ASN A 15 -13.01 15.87 -0.42
C ASN A 15 -12.86 14.35 -0.59
N THR A 16 -11.65 13.80 -0.43
CA THR A 16 -11.41 12.36 -0.48
C THR A 16 -12.07 11.69 0.72
N THR A 17 -12.86 10.66 0.47
CA THR A 17 -13.49 9.90 1.56
C THR A 17 -12.44 9.12 2.36
N GLU A 18 -12.71 8.84 3.64
CA GLU A 18 -11.84 7.98 4.47
C GLU A 18 -11.60 6.62 3.79
N ARG A 19 -12.65 6.07 3.18
CA ARG A 19 -12.58 4.83 2.40
C ARG A 19 -11.54 4.91 1.27
N GLU A 20 -11.56 5.97 0.49
CA GLU A 20 -10.62 6.17 -0.61
C GLU A 20 -9.20 6.40 -0.10
N ALA A 21 -9.02 7.17 0.98
CA ALA A 21 -7.73 7.40 1.61
C ALA A 21 -7.11 6.09 2.11
N VAL A 22 -7.87 5.28 2.84
CA VAL A 22 -7.45 3.95 3.31
C VAL A 22 -7.10 3.03 2.13
N CYS A 23 -7.89 3.10 1.06
CA CYS A 23 -7.66 2.28 -0.12
C CYS A 23 -6.39 2.66 -0.88
N ARG A 24 -6.11 3.97 -1.00
CA ARG A 24 -4.85 4.49 -1.55
C ARG A 24 -3.64 4.06 -0.72
N ALA A 25 -3.75 4.13 0.60
CA ALA A 25 -2.71 3.65 1.52
C ALA A 25 -2.42 2.15 1.33
N ALA A 26 -3.47 1.32 1.22
CA ALA A 26 -3.34 -0.11 0.94
C ALA A 26 -2.63 -0.36 -0.41
N THR A 27 -3.01 0.38 -1.46
CA THR A 27 -2.39 0.27 -2.78
C THR A 27 -0.91 0.66 -2.75
N ALA A 28 -0.54 1.77 -2.10
CA ALA A 28 0.84 2.22 -1.99
C ALA A 28 1.70 1.22 -1.19
N LEU A 29 1.18 0.71 -0.08
CA LEU A 29 1.82 -0.34 0.72
C LEU A 29 2.05 -1.60 -0.12
N ARG A 30 1.07 -2.02 -0.91
CA ARG A 30 1.19 -3.17 -1.81
C ARG A 30 2.26 -2.98 -2.87
N GLN A 31 2.30 -1.80 -3.50
CA GLN A 31 3.35 -1.47 -4.47
C GLN A 31 4.74 -1.52 -3.82
N PHE A 32 4.87 -1.00 -2.60
CA PHE A 32 6.13 -1.01 -1.85
C PHE A 32 6.68 -2.42 -1.65
N TYR A 33 5.92 -3.32 -1.02
CA TYR A 33 6.45 -4.64 -0.68
C TYR A 33 6.52 -5.60 -1.88
N LEU A 34 5.80 -5.32 -2.98
CA LEU A 34 5.93 -6.04 -4.25
C LEU A 34 7.09 -5.55 -5.11
N HIS A 35 7.59 -4.33 -4.88
CA HIS A 35 8.72 -3.80 -5.61
C HIS A 35 9.92 -4.73 -5.45
N HIS A 36 10.48 -5.19 -6.58
CA HIS A 36 11.44 -6.28 -6.60
C HIS A 36 12.64 -6.04 -5.68
N LYS A 37 13.18 -4.81 -5.64
CA LYS A 37 14.32 -4.46 -4.77
C LYS A 37 13.99 -4.54 -3.28
N VAL A 38 12.75 -4.22 -2.90
CA VAL A 38 12.28 -4.25 -1.52
C VAL A 38 12.04 -5.69 -1.08
N SER A 39 11.31 -6.45 -1.91
CA SER A 39 11.05 -7.87 -1.69
C SER A 39 12.34 -8.69 -1.59
N TRP A 40 13.32 -8.40 -2.45
CA TRP A 40 14.64 -9.03 -2.41
C TRP A 40 15.40 -8.67 -1.13
N CYS A 41 15.46 -7.39 -0.77
CA CYS A 41 16.10 -6.94 0.46
C CYS A 41 15.52 -7.68 1.70
N PHE A 42 14.19 -7.77 1.84
CA PHE A 42 13.58 -8.47 2.98
C PHE A 42 13.94 -9.97 3.04
N LYS A 43 14.21 -10.59 1.89
CA LYS A 43 14.66 -11.99 1.82
C LYS A 43 16.12 -12.13 2.21
N GLU A 44 17.00 -11.30 1.65
CA GLU A 44 18.45 -11.35 1.90
C GLU A 44 18.80 -11.05 3.36
N HIS A 45 18.11 -10.09 3.98
CA HIS A 45 18.37 -9.70 5.36
C HIS A 45 17.65 -10.60 6.40
N GLY A 46 16.95 -11.66 5.98
CA GLY A 46 16.19 -12.53 6.89
C GLY A 46 14.94 -11.87 7.51
N GLU A 47 14.56 -10.68 7.06
CA GLU A 47 13.42 -9.87 7.53
C GLU A 47 12.06 -10.35 6.95
N LEU A 48 11.88 -11.66 6.76
CA LEU A 48 10.64 -12.24 6.24
C LEU A 48 9.42 -11.96 7.14
N GLY A 49 9.65 -11.72 8.44
CA GLY A 49 8.62 -11.31 9.40
C GLY A 49 7.99 -9.96 9.01
N ASP A 50 8.81 -8.96 8.69
CA ASP A 50 8.34 -7.64 8.29
C ASP A 50 7.55 -7.69 6.99
N LEU A 51 8.01 -8.49 6.01
CA LEU A 51 7.26 -8.70 4.79
C LEU A 51 5.87 -9.32 5.06
N ARG A 52 5.73 -10.20 6.06
CA ARG A 52 4.43 -10.74 6.47
C ARG A 52 3.57 -9.68 7.15
N LEU A 53 4.15 -8.83 7.99
CA LEU A 53 3.45 -7.72 8.63
C LEU A 53 2.90 -6.72 7.61
N LEU A 54 3.69 -6.33 6.61
CA LEU A 54 3.24 -5.44 5.53
C LEU A 54 2.08 -6.04 4.72
N ARG A 55 2.13 -7.35 4.44
CA ARG A 55 1.02 -8.07 3.78
C ARG A 55 -0.23 -8.17 4.66
N GLY A 56 -0.06 -8.35 5.97
CA GLY A 56 -1.15 -8.36 6.93
C GLY A 56 -1.84 -7.00 7.01
N LEU A 57 -1.05 -5.93 7.09
CA LEU A 57 -1.54 -4.56 7.10
C LEU A 57 -2.32 -4.22 5.82
N ASP A 58 -1.82 -4.58 4.63
CA ASP A 58 -2.56 -4.41 3.37
C ASP A 58 -3.94 -5.10 3.39
N ARG A 59 -4.02 -6.32 3.92
CA ARG A 59 -5.31 -7.04 4.05
C ARG A 59 -6.27 -6.33 5.01
N ASN A 60 -5.76 -5.82 6.13
CA ASN A 60 -6.56 -5.11 7.12
C ASN A 60 -7.09 -3.79 6.52
N LEU A 61 -6.25 -3.03 5.84
CA LEU A 61 -6.66 -1.78 5.18
C LEU A 61 -7.68 -2.02 4.06
N CYS A 62 -7.49 -3.05 3.23
CA CYS A 62 -8.49 -3.43 2.21
C CYS A 62 -9.85 -3.78 2.85
N SER A 63 -9.82 -4.46 4.00
CA SER A 63 -11.03 -4.83 4.74
C SER A 63 -11.73 -3.59 5.33
N MET A 64 -10.96 -2.66 5.91
CA MET A 64 -11.47 -1.37 6.40
C MET A 64 -12.13 -0.55 5.29
N ALA A 65 -11.56 -0.57 4.07
CA ALA A 65 -12.13 0.11 2.91
C ALA A 65 -13.43 -0.54 2.38
N LYS A 66 -13.98 -1.57 3.04
CA LYS A 66 -15.16 -2.34 2.61
C LYS A 66 -15.02 -2.86 1.16
N LEU A 67 -13.79 -3.14 0.73
CA LEU A 67 -13.43 -3.56 -0.63
C LEU A 67 -12.86 -4.99 -0.59
N GLY A 68 -13.64 -5.96 -0.11
CA GLY A 68 -13.28 -7.38 -0.14
C GLY A 68 -11.79 -7.66 0.10
N LYS A 69 -11.11 -8.30 -0.88
CA LYS A 69 -9.68 -8.68 -0.79
C LYS A 69 -8.70 -7.66 -1.38
N ARG A 70 -9.15 -6.71 -2.19
CA ARG A 70 -8.25 -5.89 -3.01
C ARG A 70 -8.86 -4.54 -3.39
N CYS A 71 -8.23 -3.50 -2.89
CA CYS A 71 -8.31 -2.16 -3.44
C CYS A 71 -7.79 -2.09 -4.87
N THR A 72 -8.68 -1.86 -5.84
CA THR A 72 -8.35 -1.47 -7.21
C THR A 72 -8.81 -0.04 -7.41
N MET A 73 -7.88 0.91 -7.38
CA MET A 73 -8.21 2.27 -7.79
C MET A 73 -8.40 2.28 -9.30
N SER A 74 -9.59 2.66 -9.76
CA SER A 74 -9.80 3.05 -11.15
C SER A 74 -9.02 4.36 -11.40
N SER A 75 -8.22 4.40 -12.46
CA SER A 75 -7.31 5.51 -12.83
C SER A 75 -8.00 6.85 -13.17
N GLN A 76 -9.19 7.14 -12.66
CA GLN A 76 -9.96 8.33 -13.08
C GLN A 76 -9.56 9.63 -12.37
N HIS A 77 -8.58 9.61 -11.45
CA HIS A 77 -8.13 10.82 -10.75
C HIS A 77 -6.60 11.02 -10.78
N ILE A 78 -5.97 10.69 -11.91
CA ILE A 78 -4.65 11.22 -12.26
C ILE A 78 -4.84 12.09 -13.50
N LYS A 79 -5.23 13.36 -13.29
CA LYS A 79 -4.99 14.39 -14.32
C LYS A 79 -3.63 15.00 -14.00
N SER A 80 -2.67 14.70 -14.89
CA SER A 80 -1.38 15.38 -14.99
C SER A 80 -1.57 16.80 -15.53
#